data_AF-A0AAU3H6B2-F1
#
_entry.id   AF-A0AAU3H6B2-F1
#
_cell.length_a   1.000
_cell.length_b   1.000
_cell.length_c   1.000
_cell.angle_alpha   90.00
_cell.angle_beta   90.00
_cell.angle_gamma   90.00
#
_symmetry.space_group_name_H-M   'P 1'
#
loop_
_entity.id
_entity.type
_entity.pdbx_description
1 polymer ?
#
loop_
_entity_poly.entity_id
_entity_poly.type
_entity_poly.pdbx_seq_one_letter_code
_entity_poly.pdbx_strand_id
1 'polypeptide(L)'
;MWPAERVVGETFLSLVLALLGVGAGLVDDASTAVAVGVGVLAGLLSLLRRGLPASVLLVVAAASGPFFGFAPLLVVVAWSAGRRIDGIGRAGGVFAVAYGLALCLAAAWESHVSLPVLAIAGMFILVAIVVPGLAGRYWSQRRTLTDTLHEYNAQLLRERAMIAGQARMLERQRIAQDMHDSLGHQLALIAVHTGALEVDSELTGRQREAVGVLREASVAAMHELRDVVGVLRDGVGAEAPPGTAGPLGAGGEDPGAPSRGVAGIDDLAETSRKAGTAVEFRRSGEVRTLATTADHAAYRVVQEGLTNAHKHAPGASITIGLRYEPDSLVVEVANGPAAQPAPSGVASGGQGLTGLKERARLVGGMVHAGPTADGGFRLAAVLPYTSPGDARKTFVAPPDDFRAQNPAGSGGEAGPVIEWNGLPKELAKAVNRTKRSNGIVIGCGIAVLVGVVIVIAVVVGVVFLVHESDKAMIEPSQYDAVKIGQSEQSVRDSLPDGDSFMNTGPGDGAPPEPDGATCLTLLSTELGSGWDSDPVFRFCFKDGKLIEKKSFDAG
;
A
#
# COMPACT_ATOMS: atom_id res chain seq x y z
N MET A 1 -15.53 17.14 -8.00
CA MET A 1 -16.05 17.68 -6.72
C MET A 1 -15.16 17.21 -5.59
N TRP A 2 -14.83 18.06 -4.63
CA TRP A 2 -13.97 17.66 -3.51
C TRP A 2 -14.73 16.72 -2.58
N PRO A 3 -14.07 15.72 -1.95
CA PRO A 3 -14.73 14.88 -0.94
C PRO A 3 -15.22 15.76 0.21
N ALA A 4 -16.39 15.45 0.77
CA ALA A 4 -17.06 16.27 1.79
C ALA A 4 -16.14 16.59 2.98
N GLU A 5 -15.35 15.61 3.43
CA GLU A 5 -14.36 15.77 4.50
C GLU A 5 -13.31 16.86 4.21
N ARG A 6 -12.88 16.99 2.94
CA ARG A 6 -11.95 18.07 2.56
C ARG A 6 -12.62 19.44 2.54
N VAL A 7 -13.89 19.52 2.18
CA VAL A 7 -14.63 20.79 2.19
C VAL A 7 -14.80 21.29 3.62
N VAL A 8 -15.15 20.39 4.54
CA VAL A 8 -15.23 20.71 5.98
C VAL A 8 -13.87 21.16 6.52
N GLY A 9 -12.79 20.45 6.18
CA GLY A 9 -11.45 20.83 6.63
C GLY A 9 -10.98 22.20 6.10
N GLU A 10 -11.25 22.53 4.83
CA GLU A 10 -10.88 23.84 4.29
C GLU A 10 -11.71 25.00 4.83
N THR A 11 -13.01 24.79 4.98
CA THR A 11 -13.91 25.81 5.53
C THR A 11 -13.57 26.12 6.99
N PHE A 12 -13.29 25.08 7.78
CA PHE A 12 -12.79 25.25 9.14
C PHE A 12 -11.46 26.01 9.19
N LEU A 13 -10.47 25.63 8.38
CA LEU A 13 -9.19 26.32 8.34
C LEU A 13 -9.31 27.78 7.87
N SER A 14 -10.18 28.05 6.89
CA SER A 14 -10.49 29.41 6.43
C SER A 14 -11.09 30.26 7.55
N LEU A 15 -12.05 29.71 8.31
CA LEU A 15 -12.67 30.38 9.45
C LEU A 15 -11.65 30.67 10.57
N VAL A 16 -10.80 29.70 10.91
CA VAL A 16 -9.76 29.88 11.93
C VAL A 16 -8.76 30.97 11.50
N LEU A 17 -8.33 30.97 10.24
CA LEU A 17 -7.42 32.01 9.73
C LEU A 17 -8.08 33.39 9.68
N ALA A 18 -9.37 33.46 9.39
CA ALA A 18 -10.12 34.71 9.46
C ALA A 18 -10.14 35.25 10.89
N LEU A 19 -10.49 34.42 11.88
CA LEU A 19 -10.51 34.80 13.30
C LEU A 19 -9.13 35.23 13.82
N LEU A 20 -8.08 34.47 13.48
CA LEU A 20 -6.70 34.83 13.83
C LEU A 20 -6.29 36.15 13.18
N GLY A 21 -6.71 36.41 11.94
CA GLY A 21 -6.43 37.67 11.26
C GLY A 21 -7.14 38.87 11.90
N VAL A 22 -8.39 38.70 12.34
CA VAL A 22 -9.09 39.74 13.12
C VAL A 22 -8.35 39.99 14.44
N GLY A 23 -8.02 38.93 15.19
CA GLY A 23 -7.31 39.06 16.46
C GLY A 23 -5.96 39.76 16.32
N ALA A 24 -5.15 39.36 15.33
CA ALA A 24 -3.87 39.99 15.06
C ALA A 24 -4.00 41.47 14.63
N GLY A 25 -5.04 41.82 13.86
CA GLY A 25 -5.31 43.22 13.51
C GLY A 25 -5.71 44.07 14.72
N LEU A 26 -6.50 43.52 15.65
CA LEU A 26 -6.90 44.22 16.88
C LEU A 26 -5.72 44.46 17.84
N VAL A 27 -4.73 43.56 17.85
CA VAL A 27 -3.48 43.73 18.63
C VAL A 27 -2.59 44.83 18.04
N ASP A 28 -2.75 45.13 16.76
CA ASP A 28 -2.00 46.15 16.00
C ASP A 28 -2.77 47.50 15.95
N ASP A 29 -3.64 47.75 16.94
CA ASP A 29 -4.51 48.93 17.06
C ASP A 29 -5.37 49.27 15.83
N ALA A 30 -5.62 48.29 14.95
CA ALA A 30 -6.48 48.50 13.80
C ALA A 30 -7.94 48.66 14.26
N SER A 31 -8.65 49.62 13.66
CA SER A 31 -10.10 49.76 13.90
C SER A 31 -10.83 48.44 13.65
N THR A 32 -11.87 48.16 14.44
CA THR A 32 -12.64 46.91 14.36
C THR A 32 -13.13 46.61 12.94
N ALA A 33 -13.53 47.64 12.18
CA ALA A 33 -13.93 47.52 10.78
C ALA A 33 -12.78 47.04 9.87
N VAL A 34 -11.57 47.59 10.05
CA VAL A 34 -10.37 47.18 9.30
C VAL A 34 -9.94 45.77 9.68
N ALA A 35 -9.89 45.44 10.98
CA ALA A 35 -9.52 44.11 11.46
C ALA A 35 -10.46 43.02 10.92
N VAL A 36 -11.78 43.26 10.95
CA VAL A 36 -12.79 42.36 10.36
C VAL A 36 -12.61 42.23 8.85
N GLY A 37 -12.39 43.35 8.14
CA GLY A 37 -12.13 43.34 6.69
C GLY A 37 -10.90 42.51 6.31
N VAL A 38 -9.79 42.66 7.05
CA VAL A 38 -8.56 41.89 6.88
C VAL A 38 -8.80 40.41 7.14
N GLY A 39 -9.50 40.06 8.23
CA GLY A 39 -9.84 38.67 8.54
C GLY A 39 -10.68 37.99 7.46
N VAL A 40 -11.71 38.67 6.93
CA VAL A 40 -12.53 38.14 5.83
C VAL A 40 -11.70 37.94 4.56
N LEU A 41 -10.87 38.93 4.20
CA LEU A 41 -10.00 38.82 3.04
C LEU A 41 -8.97 37.69 3.19
N ALA A 42 -8.43 37.49 4.39
CA ALA A 42 -7.53 36.39 4.70
C ALA A 42 -8.23 35.02 4.56
N GLY A 43 -9.47 34.90 5.03
CA GLY A 43 -10.30 33.72 4.83
C GLY A 43 -10.57 33.38 3.36
N LEU A 44 -10.81 34.40 2.52
CA LEU A 44 -11.01 34.24 1.08
C LEU A 44 -9.71 33.84 0.36
N LEU A 45 -8.61 34.55 0.61
CA LEU A 45 -7.30 34.23 0.02
C LEU A 45 -6.81 32.84 0.43
N SER A 46 -7.12 32.41 1.65
CA SER A 46 -6.88 31.05 2.13
C SER A 46 -7.49 29.99 1.21
N LEU A 47 -8.68 30.20 0.64
CA LEU A 47 -9.30 29.24 -0.28
C LEU A 47 -8.58 29.20 -1.65
N LEU A 48 -8.09 30.36 -2.13
CA LEU A 48 -7.39 30.47 -3.41
C LEU A 48 -5.94 29.92 -3.36
N ARG A 49 -5.35 29.76 -2.16
CA ARG A 49 -3.94 29.36 -1.96
C ARG A 49 -3.54 28.04 -2.63
N ARG A 50 -4.53 27.21 -2.99
CA ARG A 50 -4.34 25.91 -3.61
C ARG A 50 -4.32 25.96 -5.13
N GLY A 51 -5.10 26.86 -5.74
CA GLY A 51 -5.16 27.03 -7.20
C GLY A 51 -4.05 27.93 -7.72
N LEU A 52 -3.75 29.01 -7.01
CA LEU A 52 -2.77 30.02 -7.41
C LEU A 52 -1.73 30.26 -6.29
N PRO A 53 -0.90 29.25 -5.95
CA PRO A 53 -0.02 29.33 -4.77
C PRO A 53 0.98 30.48 -4.82
N ALA A 54 1.54 30.79 -5.99
CA ALA A 54 2.51 31.88 -6.15
C ALA A 54 1.84 33.26 -6.04
N SER A 55 0.71 33.46 -6.75
CA SER A 55 -0.01 34.74 -6.72
C SER A 55 -0.56 35.06 -5.34
N VAL A 56 -1.14 34.07 -4.65
CA VAL A 56 -1.66 34.27 -3.29
C VAL A 56 -0.53 34.55 -2.30
N LEU A 57 0.63 33.89 -2.43
CA LEU A 57 1.79 34.20 -1.59
C LEU A 57 2.26 35.65 -1.78
N LEU A 58 2.35 36.13 -3.02
CA LEU A 58 2.76 37.51 -3.31
C LEU A 58 1.74 38.52 -2.79
N VAL A 59 0.43 38.28 -2.97
CA VAL A 59 -0.62 39.16 -2.47
C VAL A 59 -0.62 39.23 -0.95
N VAL A 60 -0.51 38.08 -0.28
CA VAL A 60 -0.48 38.02 1.19
C VAL A 60 0.80 38.64 1.74
N ALA A 61 1.95 38.41 1.11
CA ALA A 61 3.21 39.05 1.50
C ALA A 61 3.17 40.59 1.32
N ALA A 62 2.51 41.06 0.25
CA ALA A 62 2.31 42.48 0.05
C ALA A 62 1.40 43.10 1.12
N ALA A 63 0.31 42.40 1.45
CA ALA A 63 -0.66 42.88 2.42
C ALA A 63 -0.18 42.77 3.88
N SER A 64 0.74 41.84 4.18
CA SER A 64 1.29 41.66 5.53
C SER A 64 2.24 42.77 5.99
N GLY A 65 2.77 43.58 5.07
CA GLY A 65 3.55 44.76 5.43
C GLY A 65 2.71 45.83 6.15
N PRO A 66 1.65 46.36 5.52
CA PRO A 66 0.80 47.40 6.11
C PRO A 66 -0.28 46.87 7.07
N PHE A 67 -0.59 45.58 7.05
CA PHE A 67 -1.64 44.99 7.91
C PHE A 67 -1.13 43.70 8.57
N PHE A 68 -0.80 43.78 9.87
CA PHE A 68 -0.29 42.63 10.63
C PHE A 68 -1.27 41.44 10.69
N GLY A 69 -2.58 41.70 10.52
CA GLY A 69 -3.62 40.67 10.44
C GLY A 69 -3.43 39.59 9.37
N PHE A 70 -2.56 39.79 8.36
CA PHE A 70 -2.22 38.75 7.38
C PHE A 70 -1.10 37.79 7.83
N ALA A 71 -0.40 38.07 8.93
CA ALA A 71 0.73 37.26 9.39
C ALA A 71 0.39 35.76 9.60
N PRO A 72 -0.75 35.37 10.22
CA PRO A 72 -1.12 33.96 10.35
C PRO A 72 -1.34 33.27 9.00
N LEU A 73 -1.92 34.00 8.03
CA LEU A 73 -2.14 33.50 6.68
C LEU A 73 -0.83 33.33 5.91
N LEU A 74 0.14 34.23 6.09
CA LEU A 74 1.44 34.21 5.43
C LEU A 74 2.16 32.87 5.66
N VAL A 75 2.16 32.37 6.90
CA VAL A 75 2.75 31.07 7.28
C VAL A 75 2.08 29.91 6.51
N VAL A 76 0.75 29.89 6.45
CA VAL A 76 -0.01 28.82 5.79
C VAL A 76 0.16 28.86 4.26
N VAL A 77 0.16 30.06 3.68
CA VAL A 77 0.33 30.24 2.24
C VAL A 77 1.78 29.93 1.83
N ALA A 78 2.78 30.29 2.63
CA ALA A 78 4.18 29.91 2.41
C ALA A 78 4.36 28.38 2.41
N TRP A 79 3.74 27.67 3.36
CA TRP A 79 3.73 26.21 3.39
C TRP A 79 3.05 25.59 2.17
N SER A 80 1.86 26.12 1.79
CA SER A 80 1.13 25.68 0.60
C SER A 80 1.92 25.90 -0.68
N ALA A 81 2.57 27.07 -0.81
CA ALA A 81 3.40 27.43 -1.95
C ALA A 81 4.63 26.53 -2.06
N GLY A 82 5.31 26.25 -0.95
CA GLY A 82 6.42 25.29 -0.91
C GLY A 82 6.00 23.92 -1.44
N ARG A 83 4.81 23.44 -1.04
CA ARG A 83 4.32 22.14 -1.44
C ARG A 83 3.90 22.04 -2.92
N ARG A 84 3.45 23.14 -3.53
CA ARG A 84 2.79 23.16 -4.85
C ARG A 84 3.61 23.77 -5.98
N ILE A 85 4.63 24.57 -5.69
CA ILE A 85 5.45 25.20 -6.74
C ILE A 85 6.54 24.22 -7.19
N ASP A 86 6.42 23.80 -8.44
CA ASP A 86 7.39 22.92 -9.10
C ASP A 86 8.69 23.65 -9.46
N GLY A 87 9.82 22.97 -9.25
CA GLY A 87 11.15 23.44 -9.61
C GLY A 87 11.82 24.31 -8.54
N ILE A 88 13.08 23.99 -8.22
CA ILE A 88 13.77 24.62 -7.08
C ILE A 88 13.96 26.13 -7.29
N GLY A 89 14.34 26.53 -8.50
CA GLY A 89 14.59 27.93 -8.88
C GLY A 89 13.34 28.80 -8.92
N ARG A 90 12.21 28.27 -9.43
CA ARG A 90 10.94 29.02 -9.48
C ARG A 90 10.43 29.34 -8.09
N ALA A 91 10.38 28.36 -7.20
CA ALA A 91 9.96 28.64 -5.83
C ALA A 91 10.96 29.52 -5.08
N GLY A 92 12.28 29.31 -5.26
CA GLY A 92 13.30 30.18 -4.68
C GLY A 92 13.10 31.65 -5.09
N GLY A 93 12.85 31.89 -6.39
CA GLY A 93 12.52 33.21 -6.91
C GLY A 93 11.21 33.78 -6.32
N VAL A 94 10.14 32.99 -6.25
CA VAL A 94 8.86 33.43 -5.66
C VAL A 94 9.01 33.77 -4.17
N PHE A 95 9.74 32.96 -3.39
CA PHE A 95 10.00 33.22 -1.98
C PHE A 95 10.87 34.47 -1.78
N ALA A 96 11.89 34.67 -2.62
CA ALA A 96 12.73 35.87 -2.57
C ALA A 96 11.94 37.14 -2.92
N VAL A 97 11.08 37.09 -3.95
CA VAL A 97 10.20 38.21 -4.32
C VAL A 97 9.18 38.48 -3.22
N ALA A 98 8.55 37.45 -2.65
CA ALA A 98 7.60 37.61 -1.54
C ALA A 98 8.27 38.26 -0.32
N TYR A 99 9.47 37.80 0.05
CA TYR A 99 10.26 38.38 1.13
C TYR A 99 10.60 39.86 0.88
N GLY A 100 11.15 40.17 -0.30
CA GLY A 100 11.50 41.55 -0.66
C GLY A 100 10.27 42.45 -0.71
N LEU A 101 9.15 41.96 -1.24
CA LEU A 101 7.89 42.72 -1.31
C LEU A 101 7.33 43.04 0.07
N ALA A 102 7.28 42.06 0.97
CA ALA A 102 6.83 42.26 2.34
C ALA A 102 7.72 43.27 3.09
N LEU A 103 9.04 43.13 2.97
CA LEU A 103 9.99 44.02 3.65
C LEU A 103 9.95 45.46 3.10
N CYS A 104 9.90 45.61 1.77
CA CYS A 104 9.83 46.93 1.14
C CYS A 104 8.51 47.65 1.48
N LEU A 105 7.39 46.94 1.52
CA LEU A 105 6.10 47.55 1.86
C LEU A 105 5.98 47.87 3.35
N ALA A 106 6.53 47.05 4.23
CA ALA A 106 6.64 47.39 5.65
C ALA A 106 7.46 48.68 5.84
N ALA A 107 8.63 48.77 5.20
CA ALA A 107 9.48 49.96 5.27
C ALA A 107 8.85 51.22 4.63
N ALA A 108 8.02 51.07 3.59
CA ALA A 108 7.40 52.18 2.90
C ALA A 108 6.14 52.71 3.61
N TRP A 109 5.44 51.86 4.36
CA TRP A 109 4.22 52.23 5.08
C TRP A 109 4.51 53.09 6.31
N GLU A 110 5.62 52.79 6.98
CA GLU A 110 5.96 53.37 8.26
C GLU A 110 7.07 54.43 8.06
N SER A 111 6.70 55.70 8.25
CA SER A 111 7.50 56.85 7.78
C SER A 111 8.82 57.06 8.53
N HIS A 112 8.98 56.46 9.71
CA HIS A 112 10.14 56.59 10.59
C HIS A 112 10.54 55.26 11.25
N VAL A 113 10.78 54.22 10.44
CA VAL A 113 11.33 52.95 10.95
C VAL A 113 12.84 53.07 11.14
N SER A 114 13.31 52.80 12.36
CA SER A 114 14.74 52.69 12.63
C SER A 114 15.32 51.42 11.97
N LEU A 115 16.57 51.49 11.50
CA LEU A 115 17.24 50.33 10.87
C LEU A 115 17.18 49.04 11.71
N PRO A 116 17.31 49.08 13.05
CA PRO A 116 17.21 47.87 13.85
C PRO A 116 15.81 47.24 13.87
N VAL A 117 14.75 48.05 13.97
CA VAL A 117 13.36 47.57 13.92
C VAL A 117 13.08 46.92 12.56
N LEU A 118 13.54 47.55 11.47
CA LEU A 118 13.41 46.97 10.13
C LEU A 118 14.19 45.64 9.99
N ALA A 119 15.37 45.54 10.59
CA ALA A 119 16.17 44.31 10.59
C ALA A 119 15.46 43.17 11.32
N ILE A 120 14.83 43.45 12.46
CA ILE A 120 14.05 42.48 13.24
C ILE A 120 12.78 42.06 12.49
N ALA A 121 12.02 43.01 11.95
CA ALA A 121 10.84 42.73 11.15
C ALA A 121 11.19 41.87 9.91
N GLY A 122 12.25 42.24 9.20
CA GLY A 122 12.79 41.44 8.10
C GLY A 122 13.17 40.02 8.53
N MET A 123 13.79 39.89 9.69
CA MET A 123 14.09 38.58 10.28
C MET A 123 12.83 37.72 10.44
N PHE A 124 11.79 38.24 11.10
CA PHE A 124 10.54 37.53 11.35
C PHE A 124 9.83 37.16 10.05
N ILE A 125 9.77 38.07 9.08
CA ILE A 125 9.19 37.81 7.74
C ILE A 125 9.97 36.71 7.03
N LEU A 126 11.31 36.72 7.11
CA LEU A 126 12.14 35.67 6.52
C LEU A 126 11.83 34.30 7.13
N VAL A 127 11.73 34.22 8.46
CA VAL A 127 11.37 32.97 9.16
C VAL A 127 9.97 32.51 8.77
N ALA A 128 8.99 33.41 8.78
CA ALA A 128 7.58 33.12 8.48
C ALA A 128 7.37 32.62 7.03
N ILE A 129 8.21 33.05 6.09
CA ILE A 129 8.11 32.65 4.68
C ILE A 129 8.96 31.41 4.39
N VAL A 130 10.23 31.40 4.81
CA VAL A 130 11.19 30.37 4.38
C VAL A 130 10.99 29.05 5.12
N VAL A 131 10.75 29.07 6.44
CA VAL A 131 10.61 27.81 7.23
C VAL A 131 9.41 27.00 6.77
N PRO A 132 8.19 27.55 6.69
CA PRO A 132 7.02 26.77 6.27
C PRO A 132 7.15 26.37 4.80
N GLY A 133 7.74 27.23 3.96
CA GLY A 133 8.03 26.91 2.56
C GLY A 133 8.95 25.69 2.39
N LEU A 134 10.07 25.65 3.12
CA LEU A 134 10.98 24.50 3.13
C LEU A 134 10.33 23.25 3.73
N ALA A 135 9.59 23.39 4.83
CA ALA A 135 8.87 22.28 5.44
C ALA A 135 7.82 21.68 4.46
N GLY A 136 7.07 22.54 3.76
CA GLY A 136 6.09 22.13 2.75
C GLY A 136 6.72 21.37 1.59
N ARG A 137 7.91 21.81 1.14
CA ARG A 137 8.72 21.11 0.14
C ARG A 137 9.22 19.77 0.61
N TYR A 138 9.86 19.73 1.77
CA TYR A 138 10.38 18.51 2.37
C TYR A 138 9.27 17.47 2.53
N TRP A 139 8.10 17.86 3.03
CA TRP A 139 6.93 16.98 3.13
C TRP A 139 6.42 16.48 1.78
N SER A 140 6.38 17.33 0.75
CA SER A 140 6.00 16.92 -0.61
C SER A 140 6.95 15.85 -1.15
N GLN A 141 8.26 16.10 -1.08
CA GLN A 141 9.30 15.19 -1.54
C GLN A 141 9.32 13.87 -0.77
N ARG A 142 9.18 13.94 0.56
CA ARG A 142 9.13 12.76 1.42
C ARG A 142 7.95 11.87 1.06
N ARG A 143 6.78 12.46 0.80
CA ARG A 143 5.57 11.71 0.39
C ARG A 143 5.77 11.01 -0.95
N THR A 144 6.30 11.69 -1.96
CA THR A 144 6.60 11.07 -3.26
C THR A 144 7.59 9.91 -3.11
N LEU A 145 8.61 10.07 -2.27
CA LEU A 145 9.61 9.03 -2.01
C LEU A 145 8.99 7.82 -1.30
N THR A 146 8.17 8.03 -0.26
CA THR A 146 7.50 6.93 0.44
C THR A 146 6.54 6.18 -0.47
N ASP A 147 5.76 6.90 -1.29
CA ASP A 147 4.81 6.29 -2.22
C ASP A 147 5.56 5.41 -3.25
N THR A 148 6.67 5.92 -3.79
CA THR A 148 7.53 5.16 -4.72
C THR A 148 8.16 3.93 -4.05
N LEU A 149 8.58 4.05 -2.78
CA LEU A 149 9.11 2.92 -2.00
C LEU A 149 8.05 1.85 -1.73
N HIS A 150 6.80 2.24 -1.46
CA HIS A 150 5.69 1.31 -1.27
C HIS A 150 5.36 0.56 -2.56
N GLU A 151 5.27 1.26 -3.69
CA GLU A 151 5.05 0.64 -5.00
C GLU A 151 6.15 -0.37 -5.34
N TYR A 152 7.41 -0.01 -5.09
CA TYR A 152 8.54 -0.88 -5.35
C TYR A 152 8.58 -2.11 -4.43
N ASN A 153 8.29 -1.96 -3.14
CA ASN A 153 8.17 -3.09 -2.22
C ASN A 153 7.05 -4.05 -2.66
N ALA A 154 5.91 -3.51 -3.11
CA ALA A 154 4.83 -4.33 -3.64
C ALA A 154 5.25 -5.11 -4.89
N GLN A 155 6.07 -4.52 -5.77
CA GLN A 155 6.63 -5.21 -6.93
C GLN A 155 7.58 -6.35 -6.52
N LEU A 156 8.51 -6.10 -5.59
CA LEU A 156 9.43 -7.12 -5.11
C LEU A 156 8.72 -8.32 -4.47
N LEU A 157 7.64 -8.08 -3.71
CA LEU A 157 6.85 -9.15 -3.12
C LEU A 157 6.19 -10.03 -4.19
N ARG A 158 5.68 -9.43 -5.27
CA ARG A 158 5.10 -10.18 -6.40
C ARG A 158 6.16 -10.99 -7.14
N GLU A 159 7.33 -10.41 -7.38
CA GLU A 159 8.44 -11.10 -8.04
C GLU A 159 8.92 -12.31 -7.24
N ARG A 160 9.08 -12.16 -5.91
CA ARG A 160 9.42 -13.29 -5.02
C ARG A 160 8.37 -14.38 -5.04
N ALA A 161 7.08 -14.02 -5.06
CA ALA A 161 6.00 -14.99 -5.15
C ALA A 161 6.03 -15.77 -6.48
N MET A 162 6.33 -15.08 -7.59
CA MET A 162 6.48 -15.71 -8.90
C MET A 162 7.68 -16.67 -8.94
N ILE A 163 8.85 -16.23 -8.48
CA ILE A 163 10.07 -17.07 -8.43
C ILE A 163 9.84 -18.30 -7.53
N ALA A 164 9.25 -18.11 -6.35
CA ALA A 164 8.94 -19.23 -5.45
C ALA A 164 7.92 -20.20 -6.07
N GLY A 165 6.94 -19.68 -6.82
CA GLY A 165 6.00 -20.50 -7.59
C GLY A 165 6.69 -21.32 -8.68
N GLN A 166 7.56 -20.69 -9.47
CA GLN A 166 8.33 -21.36 -10.52
C GLN A 166 9.28 -22.43 -9.95
N ALA A 167 10.00 -22.13 -8.87
CA ALA A 167 10.88 -23.09 -8.21
C ALA A 167 10.10 -24.32 -7.71
N ARG A 168 8.91 -24.13 -7.11
CA ARG A 168 8.04 -25.23 -6.70
C ARG A 168 7.55 -26.07 -7.87
N MET A 169 7.23 -25.44 -9.01
CA MET A 169 6.76 -26.13 -10.21
C MET A 169 7.88 -26.97 -10.84
N LEU A 170 9.08 -26.41 -10.96
CA LEU A 170 10.26 -27.14 -11.46
C LEU A 170 10.65 -28.31 -10.55
N GLU A 171 10.59 -28.11 -9.23
CA GLU A 171 10.88 -29.20 -8.28
C GLU A 171 9.86 -30.33 -8.37
N ARG A 172 8.57 -30.01 -8.51
CA ARG A 172 7.52 -31.03 -8.73
C ARG A 172 7.75 -31.80 -10.03
N GLN A 173 8.13 -31.11 -11.10
CA GLN A 173 8.44 -31.74 -12.39
C GLN A 173 9.66 -32.67 -12.27
N ARG A 174 10.70 -32.23 -11.56
CA ARG A 174 11.88 -33.06 -11.27
C ARG A 174 11.51 -34.32 -10.50
N ILE A 175 10.74 -34.20 -9.42
CA ILE A 175 10.28 -35.35 -8.61
C ILE A 175 9.48 -36.32 -9.48
N ALA A 176 8.55 -35.82 -10.29
CA ALA A 176 7.75 -36.65 -11.17
C ALA A 176 8.61 -37.42 -12.19
N GLN A 177 9.64 -36.79 -12.75
CA GLN A 177 10.57 -37.41 -13.68
C GLN A 177 11.48 -38.44 -12.99
N ASP A 178 12.08 -38.10 -11.85
CA ASP A 178 12.90 -39.03 -11.06
C ASP A 178 12.09 -40.26 -10.61
N MET A 179 10.81 -40.09 -10.23
CA MET A 179 9.90 -41.18 -9.92
C MET A 179 9.62 -42.06 -11.14
N HIS A 180 9.40 -41.48 -12.32
CA HIS A 180 9.16 -42.24 -13.55
C HIS A 180 10.37 -43.07 -13.96
N ASP A 181 11.57 -42.47 -13.92
CA ASP A 181 12.80 -43.10 -14.39
C ASP A 181 13.27 -44.21 -13.43
N SER A 182 13.16 -44.00 -12.11
CA SER A 182 13.62 -44.99 -11.13
C SER A 182 12.58 -46.08 -10.83
N LEU A 183 11.36 -45.70 -10.43
CA LEU A 183 10.32 -46.66 -10.05
C LEU A 183 9.68 -47.32 -11.26
N GLY A 184 9.43 -46.54 -12.33
CA GLY A 184 8.84 -47.07 -13.56
C GLY A 184 9.74 -48.12 -14.21
N HIS A 185 11.05 -47.87 -14.28
CA HIS A 185 12.02 -48.83 -14.81
C HIS A 185 12.14 -50.10 -13.95
N GLN A 186 12.20 -49.96 -12.63
CA GLN A 186 12.27 -51.11 -11.71
C GLN A 186 11.02 -52.00 -11.80
N LEU A 187 9.83 -51.40 -11.81
CA LEU A 187 8.57 -52.15 -11.95
C LEU A 187 8.45 -52.83 -13.32
N ALA A 188 8.90 -52.17 -14.39
CA ALA A 188 8.94 -52.77 -15.72
C ALA A 188 9.89 -53.99 -15.76
N LEU A 189 11.06 -53.90 -15.13
CA LEU A 189 12.01 -55.01 -15.04
C LEU A 189 11.43 -56.18 -14.24
N ILE A 190 10.76 -55.91 -13.11
CA ILE A 190 10.06 -56.95 -12.32
C ILE A 190 8.97 -57.61 -13.17
N ALA A 191 8.18 -56.84 -13.92
CA ALA A 191 7.13 -57.38 -14.79
C ALA A 191 7.72 -58.27 -15.92
N VAL A 192 8.87 -57.90 -16.48
CA VAL A 192 9.58 -58.71 -17.50
C VAL A 192 10.14 -59.99 -16.89
N HIS A 193 10.80 -59.92 -15.74
CA HIS A 193 11.36 -61.11 -15.08
C HIS A 193 10.29 -62.08 -14.58
N THR A 194 9.20 -61.56 -14.02
CA THR A 194 8.04 -62.39 -13.63
C THR A 194 7.37 -63.00 -14.84
N GLY A 195 7.22 -62.26 -15.95
CA GLY A 195 6.73 -62.81 -17.22
C GLY A 195 7.62 -63.91 -17.80
N ALA A 196 8.96 -63.81 -17.65
CA ALA A 196 9.87 -64.89 -18.05
C ALA A 196 9.70 -66.15 -17.17
N LEU A 197 9.55 -65.97 -15.85
CA LEU A 197 9.30 -67.05 -14.90
C LEU A 197 7.95 -67.75 -15.18
N GLU A 198 6.89 -67.03 -15.59
CA GLU A 198 5.59 -67.63 -15.92
C GLU A 198 5.63 -68.66 -17.06
N VAL A 199 6.61 -68.56 -17.97
CA VAL A 199 6.75 -69.44 -19.14
C VAL A 199 7.70 -70.63 -18.84
N ASP A 200 8.38 -70.61 -17.71
CA ASP A 200 9.30 -71.67 -17.29
C ASP A 200 8.53 -73.00 -17.07
N SER A 201 9.00 -74.08 -17.70
CA SER A 201 8.40 -75.42 -17.60
C SER A 201 8.68 -76.12 -16.27
N GLU A 202 9.67 -75.67 -15.48
CA GLU A 202 10.06 -76.31 -14.22
C GLU A 202 9.20 -75.88 -13.01
N LEU A 203 8.41 -74.80 -13.14
CA LEU A 203 7.53 -74.34 -12.07
C LEU A 203 6.28 -75.21 -11.91
N THR A 204 5.97 -75.55 -10.66
CA THR A 204 4.70 -76.19 -10.28
C THR A 204 3.50 -75.26 -10.49
N GLY A 205 2.29 -75.81 -10.64
CA GLY A 205 1.07 -75.03 -10.90
C GLY A 205 0.83 -73.91 -9.86
N ARG A 206 1.09 -74.17 -8.57
CA ARG A 206 0.95 -73.16 -7.50
C ARG A 206 2.04 -72.08 -7.56
N GLN A 207 3.24 -72.40 -8.01
CA GLN A 207 4.31 -71.41 -8.18
C GLN A 207 4.05 -70.51 -9.38
N ARG A 208 3.53 -71.07 -10.48
CA ARG A 208 3.13 -70.29 -11.67
C ARG A 208 2.01 -69.29 -11.35
N GLU A 209 1.02 -69.71 -10.55
CA GLU A 209 -0.05 -68.83 -10.06
C GLU A 209 0.50 -67.68 -9.20
N ALA A 210 1.44 -67.94 -8.28
CA ALA A 210 2.07 -66.91 -7.45
C ALA A 210 2.89 -65.90 -8.27
N VAL A 211 3.61 -66.34 -9.31
CA VAL A 211 4.34 -65.46 -10.22
C VAL A 211 3.39 -64.60 -11.05
N GLY A 212 2.24 -65.14 -11.46
CA GLY A 212 1.22 -64.36 -12.17
C GLY A 212 0.60 -63.26 -11.33
N VAL A 213 0.33 -63.52 -10.05
CA VAL A 213 -0.10 -62.48 -9.09
C VAL A 213 0.96 -61.38 -8.94
N LEU A 214 2.25 -61.73 -8.88
CA LEU A 214 3.35 -60.77 -8.82
C LEU A 214 3.45 -59.91 -10.09
N ARG A 215 3.23 -60.50 -11.26
CA ARG A 215 3.23 -59.80 -12.53
C ARG A 215 2.05 -58.83 -12.64
N GLU A 216 0.83 -59.28 -12.32
CA GLU A 216 -0.36 -58.43 -12.29
C GLU A 216 -0.18 -57.27 -11.30
N ALA A 217 0.34 -57.53 -10.10
CA ALA A 217 0.61 -56.49 -9.11
C ALA A 217 1.63 -55.46 -9.61
N SER A 218 2.69 -55.90 -10.32
CA SER A 218 3.71 -55.00 -10.89
C SER A 218 3.16 -54.14 -12.03
N VAL A 219 2.32 -54.72 -12.90
CA VAL A 219 1.64 -53.99 -13.98
C VAL A 219 0.62 -53.01 -13.43
N ALA A 220 -0.16 -53.40 -12.42
CA ALA A 220 -1.10 -52.51 -11.74
C ALA A 220 -0.38 -51.33 -11.06
N ALA A 221 0.73 -51.59 -10.36
CA ALA A 221 1.55 -50.55 -9.75
C ALA A 221 2.15 -49.57 -10.79
N MET A 222 2.53 -50.05 -11.98
CA MET A 222 2.96 -49.16 -13.08
C MET A 222 1.83 -48.26 -13.59
N HIS A 223 0.61 -48.78 -13.69
CA HIS A 223 -0.55 -47.97 -14.08
C HIS A 223 -0.87 -46.91 -13.03
N GLU A 224 -0.85 -47.27 -11.74
CA GLU A 224 -1.10 -46.35 -10.64
C GLU A 224 -0.02 -45.25 -10.57
N LEU A 225 1.25 -45.60 -10.78
CA LEU A 225 2.35 -44.63 -10.87
C LEU A 225 2.18 -43.67 -12.06
N ARG A 226 1.78 -44.17 -13.24
CA ARG A 226 1.49 -43.31 -14.42
C ARG A 226 0.32 -42.38 -14.18
N ASP A 227 -0.72 -42.83 -13.50
CA ASP A 227 -1.87 -42.00 -13.15
C ASP A 227 -1.47 -40.88 -12.17
N VAL A 228 -0.68 -41.20 -11.13
CA VAL A 228 -0.16 -40.21 -10.17
C VAL A 228 0.77 -39.20 -10.84
N VAL A 229 1.69 -39.65 -11.70
CA VAL A 229 2.59 -38.78 -12.47
C VAL A 229 1.83 -37.95 -13.51
N GLY A 230 0.79 -38.51 -14.13
CA GLY A 230 -0.11 -37.81 -15.05
C GLY A 230 -0.82 -36.64 -14.38
N VAL A 231 -1.35 -36.83 -13.17
CA VAL A 231 -1.96 -35.75 -12.38
C VAL A 231 -0.94 -34.66 -11.99
N LEU A 232 0.31 -35.03 -11.71
CA LEU A 232 1.39 -34.08 -11.42
C LEU A 232 1.83 -33.29 -12.67
N ARG A 233 1.62 -33.82 -13.88
CA ARG A 233 2.00 -33.21 -15.16
C ARG A 233 0.87 -32.41 -15.81
N ASP A 234 -0.38 -32.85 -15.70
CA ASP A 234 -1.55 -32.15 -16.25
C ASP A 234 -1.91 -30.87 -15.48
N GLY A 235 -1.47 -30.75 -14.21
CA GLY A 235 -1.51 -29.49 -13.46
C GLY A 235 -0.47 -28.46 -13.90
N VAL A 236 0.45 -28.84 -14.80
CA VAL A 236 1.60 -28.07 -15.27
C VAL A 236 1.43 -27.94 -16.79
N GLY A 237 0.55 -27.04 -17.22
CA GLY A 237 0.32 -26.77 -18.64
C GLY A 237 1.63 -26.50 -19.38
N ALA A 238 2.02 -27.43 -20.25
CA ALA A 238 3.16 -27.28 -21.13
C ALA A 238 2.75 -27.77 -22.52
N GLU A 239 2.43 -26.80 -23.39
CA GLU A 239 2.73 -26.90 -24.81
C GLU A 239 4.20 -27.34 -24.95
N ALA A 240 4.43 -28.48 -25.58
CA ALA A 240 5.75 -28.88 -26.04
C ALA A 240 5.76 -29.00 -27.58
N PRO A 241 6.87 -28.63 -28.24
CA PRO A 241 6.91 -28.39 -29.69
C PRO A 241 6.96 -29.68 -30.51
N PRO A 242 6.64 -29.63 -31.83
CA PRO A 242 6.60 -30.82 -32.68
C PRO A 242 7.99 -31.25 -33.17
N GLY A 243 8.22 -32.57 -33.17
CA GLY A 243 9.39 -33.25 -33.77
C GLY A 243 10.30 -33.85 -32.69
N THR A 244 10.64 -35.14 -32.68
CA THR A 244 11.02 -36.01 -33.81
C THR A 244 10.67 -37.47 -33.50
N ALA A 245 9.98 -38.12 -34.44
CA ALA A 245 9.74 -39.56 -34.41
C ALA A 245 10.95 -40.32 -34.96
N GLY A 246 11.33 -41.40 -34.28
CA GLY A 246 12.19 -42.47 -34.80
C GLY A 246 11.60 -43.82 -34.38
N PRO A 247 11.70 -44.87 -35.22
CA PRO A 247 10.67 -45.90 -35.35
C PRO A 247 11.03 -47.24 -34.69
N LEU A 248 9.98 -48.03 -34.38
CA LEU A 248 9.84 -49.50 -34.49
C LEU A 248 9.12 -50.12 -33.28
N GLY A 249 8.04 -50.87 -33.54
CA GLY A 249 7.47 -51.84 -32.60
C GLY A 249 5.94 -51.87 -32.61
N ALA A 250 5.37 -52.81 -33.35
CA ALA A 250 3.94 -52.96 -33.61
C ALA A 250 3.11 -53.43 -32.40
N GLY A 251 1.92 -52.87 -32.26
CA GLY A 251 0.88 -53.26 -31.29
C GLY A 251 0.04 -52.03 -30.93
N GLY A 252 -0.94 -51.70 -31.78
CA GLY A 252 -1.61 -50.40 -31.78
C GLY A 252 -2.38 -50.05 -30.52
N GLU A 253 -1.81 -49.15 -29.71
CA GLU A 253 -2.54 -48.13 -28.97
C GLU A 253 -1.94 -46.77 -29.35
N ASP A 254 -2.75 -45.95 -30.02
CA ASP A 254 -2.41 -44.64 -30.57
C ASP A 254 -2.16 -43.61 -29.44
N PRO A 255 -0.93 -43.10 -29.22
CA PRO A 255 -0.64 -42.13 -28.16
C PRO A 255 -0.99 -40.69 -28.52
N GLY A 256 -1.74 -40.45 -29.61
CA GLY A 256 -2.00 -39.12 -30.16
C GLY A 256 -3.46 -38.70 -30.35
N ALA A 257 -4.44 -39.43 -29.82
CA ALA A 257 -5.84 -39.04 -29.99
C ALA A 257 -6.25 -37.97 -28.96
N PRO A 258 -6.75 -36.79 -29.38
CA PRO A 258 -7.28 -35.78 -28.46
C PRO A 258 -8.40 -36.40 -27.63
N SER A 259 -8.29 -36.24 -26.30
CA SER A 259 -9.29 -36.52 -25.26
C SER A 259 -10.56 -37.27 -25.73
N ARG A 260 -10.61 -38.60 -25.55
CA ARG A 260 -11.84 -39.38 -25.75
C ARG A 260 -12.88 -39.03 -24.68
N GLY A 261 -13.75 -38.08 -25.02
CA GLY A 261 -14.88 -37.61 -24.22
C GLY A 261 -16.18 -38.38 -24.47
N VAL A 262 -17.32 -37.75 -24.15
CA VAL A 262 -18.67 -38.29 -24.42
C VAL A 262 -18.88 -38.64 -25.90
N ALA A 263 -18.19 -37.94 -26.81
CA ALA A 263 -18.22 -38.25 -28.25
C ALA A 263 -17.68 -39.65 -28.61
N GLY A 264 -16.78 -40.21 -27.79
CA GLY A 264 -16.23 -41.56 -28.01
C GLY A 264 -17.11 -42.70 -27.47
N ILE A 265 -18.23 -42.39 -26.81
CA ILE A 265 -19.12 -43.40 -26.24
C ILE A 265 -19.85 -44.20 -27.34
N ASP A 266 -20.18 -43.55 -28.46
CA ASP A 266 -20.80 -44.20 -29.62
C ASP A 266 -19.88 -45.33 -30.17
N ASP A 267 -18.56 -45.09 -30.21
CA ASP A 267 -17.57 -46.09 -30.65
C ASP A 267 -17.44 -47.26 -29.67
N LEU A 268 -17.55 -47.01 -28.36
CA LEU A 268 -17.55 -48.06 -27.33
C LEU A 268 -18.77 -48.98 -27.46
N ALA A 269 -19.95 -48.40 -27.71
CA ALA A 269 -21.17 -49.17 -27.94
C ALA A 269 -21.04 -50.01 -29.21
N GLU A 270 -20.51 -49.44 -30.29
CA GLU A 270 -20.33 -50.14 -31.56
C GLU A 270 -19.29 -51.27 -31.47
N THR A 271 -18.19 -51.05 -30.75
CA THR A 271 -17.18 -52.09 -30.49
C THR A 271 -17.79 -53.27 -29.74
N SER A 272 -18.64 -52.99 -28.74
CA SER A 272 -19.34 -54.01 -27.96
C SER A 272 -20.38 -54.78 -28.79
N ARG A 273 -21.08 -54.10 -29.72
CA ARG A 273 -21.98 -54.77 -30.68
C ARG A 273 -21.24 -55.71 -31.61
N LYS A 274 -20.10 -55.28 -32.15
CA LYS A 274 -19.24 -56.11 -33.02
C LYS A 274 -18.67 -57.33 -32.29
N ALA A 275 -18.49 -57.24 -30.97
CA ALA A 275 -18.11 -58.36 -30.13
C ALA A 275 -19.24 -59.37 -29.85
N GLY A 276 -20.45 -59.15 -30.39
CA GLY A 276 -21.59 -60.07 -30.29
C GLY A 276 -22.54 -59.80 -29.13
N THR A 277 -22.35 -58.72 -28.37
CA THR A 277 -23.23 -58.32 -27.26
C THR A 277 -24.37 -57.43 -27.77
N ALA A 278 -25.62 -57.71 -27.37
CA ALA A 278 -26.74 -56.85 -27.71
C ALA A 278 -26.68 -55.54 -26.90
N VAL A 279 -26.28 -54.43 -27.53
CA VAL A 279 -26.17 -53.11 -26.89
C VAL A 279 -27.18 -52.12 -27.47
N GLU A 280 -28.05 -51.61 -26.60
CA GLU A 280 -28.97 -50.53 -26.88
C GLU A 280 -28.41 -49.19 -26.36
N PHE A 281 -28.23 -48.21 -27.24
CA PHE A 281 -27.74 -46.88 -26.88
C PHE A 281 -28.86 -45.84 -27.01
N ARG A 282 -29.16 -45.11 -25.93
CA ARG A 282 -30.21 -44.08 -25.86
C ARG A 282 -29.62 -42.74 -25.45
N ARG A 283 -29.92 -41.69 -26.21
CA ARG A 283 -29.58 -40.30 -25.89
C ARG A 283 -30.86 -39.47 -25.80
N SER A 284 -31.01 -38.67 -24.75
CA SER A 284 -32.20 -37.84 -24.52
C SER A 284 -31.83 -36.52 -23.83
N GLY A 285 -32.66 -35.49 -24.03
CA GLY A 285 -32.39 -34.12 -23.59
C GLY A 285 -31.60 -33.29 -24.61
N GLU A 286 -31.37 -32.02 -24.29
CA GLU A 286 -30.59 -31.08 -25.11
C GLU A 286 -29.09 -31.26 -24.82
N VAL A 287 -28.29 -31.52 -25.85
CA VAL A 287 -26.84 -31.73 -25.68
C VAL A 287 -26.17 -30.46 -25.17
N ARG A 288 -25.41 -30.60 -24.08
CA ARG A 288 -24.69 -29.52 -23.41
C ARG A 288 -23.21 -29.87 -23.26
N THR A 289 -22.36 -28.85 -23.32
CA THR A 289 -20.90 -29.00 -23.17
C THR A 289 -20.54 -29.29 -21.71
N LEU A 290 -19.67 -30.27 -21.49
CA LEU A 290 -19.10 -30.60 -20.19
C LEU A 290 -17.70 -30.00 -20.07
N ALA A 291 -17.29 -29.68 -18.84
CA ALA A 291 -15.87 -29.47 -18.54
C ALA A 291 -15.06 -30.73 -18.89
N THR A 292 -13.82 -30.57 -19.39
CA THR A 292 -12.98 -31.68 -19.89
C THR A 292 -12.84 -32.85 -18.89
N THR A 293 -12.75 -32.55 -17.60
CA THR A 293 -12.65 -33.54 -16.53
C THR A 293 -13.95 -34.34 -16.35
N ALA A 294 -15.11 -33.69 -16.46
CA ALA A 294 -16.43 -34.32 -16.38
C ALA A 294 -16.75 -35.12 -17.66
N ASP A 295 -16.33 -34.62 -18.81
CA ASP A 295 -16.43 -35.28 -20.12
C ASP A 295 -15.65 -36.60 -20.13
N HIS A 296 -14.42 -36.59 -19.61
CA HIS A 296 -13.62 -37.81 -19.44
C HIS A 296 -14.22 -38.77 -18.38
N ALA A 297 -14.76 -38.24 -17.28
CA ALA A 297 -15.42 -39.07 -16.26
C ALA A 297 -16.62 -39.82 -16.85
N ALA A 298 -17.42 -39.18 -17.72
CA ALA A 298 -18.55 -39.80 -18.40
C ALA A 298 -18.10 -40.97 -19.29
N TYR A 299 -17.06 -40.77 -20.12
CA TYR A 299 -16.50 -41.82 -20.97
C TYR A 299 -16.03 -43.02 -20.14
N ARG A 300 -15.31 -42.78 -19.03
CA ARG A 300 -14.79 -43.84 -18.15
C ARG A 300 -15.89 -44.62 -17.45
N VAL A 301 -16.99 -43.97 -17.06
CA VAL A 301 -18.16 -44.66 -16.49
C VAL A 301 -18.73 -45.66 -17.51
N VAL A 302 -18.86 -45.28 -18.78
CA VAL A 302 -19.38 -46.19 -19.81
C VAL A 302 -18.39 -47.31 -20.12
N GLN A 303 -17.10 -47.00 -20.24
CA GLN A 303 -16.05 -47.98 -20.49
C GLN A 303 -16.00 -49.05 -19.40
N GLU A 304 -15.98 -48.63 -18.14
CA GLU A 304 -15.96 -49.53 -16.98
C GLU A 304 -17.28 -50.31 -16.86
N GLY A 305 -18.42 -49.68 -17.14
CA GLY A 305 -19.73 -50.33 -17.16
C GLY A 305 -19.81 -51.46 -18.19
N LEU A 306 -19.34 -51.21 -19.43
CA LEU A 306 -19.26 -52.22 -20.48
C LEU A 306 -18.27 -53.33 -20.12
N THR A 307 -17.12 -53.00 -19.55
CA THR A 307 -16.11 -53.98 -19.13
C THR A 307 -16.67 -54.91 -18.04
N ASN A 308 -17.36 -54.33 -17.05
CA ASN A 308 -18.01 -55.09 -15.99
C ASN A 308 -19.13 -55.99 -16.53
N ALA A 309 -19.96 -55.50 -17.46
CA ALA A 309 -20.98 -56.33 -18.09
C ALA A 309 -20.39 -57.51 -18.86
N HIS A 310 -19.34 -57.31 -19.66
CA HIS A 310 -18.66 -58.40 -20.37
C HIS A 310 -18.02 -59.42 -19.43
N LYS A 311 -17.45 -58.96 -18.32
CA LYS A 311 -16.79 -59.83 -17.33
C LYS A 311 -17.77 -60.62 -16.46
N HIS A 312 -18.88 -60.00 -16.06
CA HIS A 312 -19.77 -60.52 -15.03
C HIS A 312 -21.11 -61.03 -15.54
N ALA A 313 -21.53 -60.63 -16.75
CA ALA A 313 -22.79 -61.07 -17.37
C ALA A 313 -22.60 -61.30 -18.89
N PRO A 314 -21.71 -62.23 -19.29
CA PRO A 314 -21.46 -62.49 -20.71
C PRO A 314 -22.76 -62.91 -21.42
N GLY A 315 -23.04 -62.26 -22.56
CA GLY A 315 -24.24 -62.50 -23.37
C GLY A 315 -25.52 -61.80 -22.89
N ALA A 316 -25.50 -61.08 -21.76
CA ALA A 316 -26.63 -60.26 -21.34
C ALA A 316 -26.80 -59.04 -22.25
N SER A 317 -28.04 -58.60 -22.47
CA SER A 317 -28.29 -57.33 -23.15
C SER A 317 -27.83 -56.16 -22.28
N ILE A 318 -27.22 -55.15 -22.90
CA ILE A 318 -26.71 -53.95 -22.24
C ILE A 318 -27.47 -52.73 -22.76
N THR A 319 -27.91 -51.86 -21.86
CA THR A 319 -28.47 -50.55 -22.17
C THR A 319 -27.53 -49.46 -21.69
N ILE A 320 -27.15 -48.55 -22.58
CA ILE A 320 -26.40 -47.33 -22.27
C ILE A 320 -27.33 -46.14 -22.46
N GLY A 321 -27.49 -45.32 -21.43
CA GLY A 321 -28.33 -44.12 -21.43
C GLY A 321 -27.51 -42.86 -21.15
N LEU A 322 -27.61 -41.86 -22.02
CA LEU A 322 -27.14 -40.49 -21.78
C LEU A 322 -28.35 -39.56 -21.69
N ARG A 323 -28.61 -39.00 -20.51
CA ARG A 323 -29.70 -38.04 -20.30
C ARG A 323 -29.13 -36.68 -19.90
N TYR A 324 -29.34 -35.70 -20.77
CA TYR A 324 -28.93 -34.32 -20.52
C TYR A 324 -30.04 -33.59 -19.76
N GLU A 325 -29.93 -33.58 -18.43
CA GLU A 325 -30.83 -32.83 -17.54
C GLU A 325 -30.41 -31.35 -17.48
N PRO A 326 -31.22 -30.43 -16.94
CA PRO A 326 -30.86 -29.01 -16.91
C PRO A 326 -29.50 -28.69 -16.25
N ASP A 327 -29.16 -29.39 -15.17
CA ASP A 327 -27.97 -29.06 -14.36
C ASP A 327 -26.83 -30.09 -14.46
N SER A 328 -27.07 -31.24 -15.10
CA SER A 328 -26.10 -32.35 -15.13
C SER A 328 -26.35 -33.34 -16.27
N LEU A 329 -25.28 -34.01 -16.71
CA LEU A 329 -25.38 -35.22 -17.51
C LEU A 329 -25.58 -36.44 -16.60
N VAL A 330 -26.62 -37.22 -16.84
CA VAL A 330 -26.81 -38.54 -16.25
C VAL A 330 -26.35 -39.61 -17.24
N VAL A 331 -25.34 -40.38 -16.84
CA VAL A 331 -24.78 -41.50 -17.60
C VAL A 331 -25.22 -42.79 -16.93
N GLU A 332 -25.76 -43.73 -17.69
CA GLU A 332 -26.26 -44.99 -17.16
C GLU A 332 -25.82 -46.16 -18.03
N VAL A 333 -25.32 -47.22 -17.42
CA VAL A 333 -25.06 -48.51 -18.06
C VAL A 333 -25.74 -49.58 -17.23
N ALA A 334 -26.63 -50.35 -17.84
CA ALA A 334 -27.34 -51.45 -17.20
C ALA A 334 -27.24 -52.71 -18.05
N ASN A 335 -27.07 -53.87 -17.44
CA ASN A 335 -27.15 -55.17 -18.12
C ASN A 335 -28.25 -56.05 -17.53
N GLY A 336 -28.83 -56.91 -18.37
CA GLY A 336 -29.78 -57.95 -17.95
C GLY A 336 -29.12 -59.04 -17.09
N PRO A 337 -29.92 -60.02 -16.59
CA PRO A 337 -29.41 -61.10 -15.77
C PRO A 337 -28.37 -61.95 -16.52
N ALA A 338 -27.36 -62.45 -15.81
CA ALA A 338 -26.34 -63.32 -16.38
C ALA A 338 -26.95 -64.67 -16.80
N ALA A 339 -26.65 -65.13 -18.01
CA ALA A 339 -27.16 -66.41 -18.54
C ALA A 339 -26.59 -67.65 -17.83
N GLN A 340 -25.49 -67.49 -17.08
CA GLN A 340 -24.88 -68.51 -16.23
C GLN A 340 -24.46 -67.86 -14.89
N PRO A 341 -24.60 -68.55 -13.75
CA PRO A 341 -24.07 -68.06 -12.48
C PRO A 341 -22.55 -67.90 -12.59
N ALA A 342 -22.03 -66.74 -12.17
CA ALA A 342 -20.61 -66.46 -12.20
C ALA A 342 -19.84 -67.53 -11.39
N PRO A 343 -18.69 -68.03 -11.87
CA PRO A 343 -17.86 -68.94 -11.08
C PRO A 343 -17.49 -68.27 -9.76
N SER A 344 -17.91 -68.88 -8.65
CA SER A 344 -17.62 -68.44 -7.29
C SER A 344 -16.11 -68.55 -7.04
N GLY A 345 -15.40 -67.45 -7.22
CA GLY A 345 -13.95 -67.41 -7.03
C GLY A 345 -13.20 -66.25 -7.70
N VAL A 346 -13.82 -65.48 -8.59
CA VAL A 346 -13.17 -64.28 -9.12
C VAL A 346 -13.23 -63.19 -8.06
N ALA A 347 -12.15 -63.03 -7.29
CA ALA A 347 -11.92 -61.87 -6.44
C ALA A 347 -11.87 -60.61 -7.32
N SER A 348 -13.04 -60.07 -7.65
CA SER A 348 -13.16 -58.81 -8.36
C SER A 348 -12.85 -57.71 -7.35
N GLY A 349 -11.59 -57.28 -7.31
CA GLY A 349 -11.20 -56.12 -6.50
C GLY A 349 -12.09 -54.95 -6.90
N GLY A 350 -12.95 -54.48 -5.97
CA GLY A 350 -13.88 -53.35 -6.16
C GLY A 350 -13.19 -52.00 -6.41
N GLN A 351 -11.94 -52.01 -6.89
CA GLN A 351 -11.11 -50.86 -7.19
C GLN A 351 -11.64 -50.09 -8.40
N GLY A 352 -12.20 -50.75 -9.42
CA GLY A 352 -12.80 -50.07 -10.58
C GLY A 352 -13.96 -49.15 -10.18
N LEU A 353 -14.92 -49.66 -9.41
CA LEU A 353 -16.05 -48.90 -8.89
C LEU A 353 -15.64 -47.82 -7.87
N THR A 354 -14.62 -48.09 -7.05
CA THR A 354 -14.08 -47.11 -6.09
C THR A 354 -13.41 -45.95 -6.82
N GLY A 355 -12.61 -46.24 -7.86
CA GLY A 355 -11.99 -45.23 -8.71
C GLY A 355 -13.00 -44.38 -9.47
N LEU A 356 -14.11 -44.97 -9.94
CA LEU A 356 -15.20 -44.20 -10.56
C LEU A 356 -15.87 -43.25 -9.57
N LYS A 357 -16.15 -43.70 -8.34
CA LYS A 357 -16.74 -42.85 -7.28
C LYS A 357 -15.85 -41.67 -6.96
N GLU A 358 -14.54 -41.88 -6.81
CA GLU A 358 -13.61 -40.80 -6.48
C GLU A 358 -13.46 -39.80 -7.63
N ARG A 359 -13.34 -40.28 -8.88
CA ARG A 359 -13.28 -39.41 -10.06
C ARG A 359 -14.54 -38.56 -10.23
N ALA A 360 -15.73 -39.14 -10.01
CA ALA A 360 -16.96 -38.37 -10.05
C ALA A 360 -17.02 -37.33 -8.93
N ARG A 361 -16.59 -37.69 -7.72
CA ARG A 361 -16.52 -36.76 -6.58
C ARG A 361 -15.61 -35.56 -6.85
N LEU A 362 -14.46 -35.77 -7.50
CA LEU A 362 -13.52 -34.71 -7.87
C LEU A 362 -14.11 -33.66 -8.83
N VAL A 363 -15.08 -34.06 -9.67
CA VAL A 363 -15.79 -33.14 -10.57
C VAL A 363 -17.12 -32.66 -10.01
N GLY A 364 -17.43 -32.93 -8.74
CA GLY A 364 -18.70 -32.56 -8.10
C GLY A 364 -19.89 -33.44 -8.50
N GLY A 365 -19.64 -34.59 -9.12
CA GLY A 365 -20.63 -35.59 -9.48
C GLY A 365 -20.73 -36.74 -8.48
N MET A 366 -21.61 -37.70 -8.78
CA MET A 366 -21.84 -38.89 -7.96
C MET A 366 -22.00 -40.14 -8.82
N VAL A 367 -21.64 -41.31 -8.27
CA VAL A 367 -21.80 -42.62 -8.92
C VAL A 367 -22.53 -43.58 -7.99
N HIS A 368 -23.51 -44.28 -8.54
CA HIS A 368 -24.24 -45.35 -7.90
C HIS A 368 -24.08 -46.64 -8.71
N ALA A 369 -23.81 -47.74 -8.03
CA ALA A 369 -23.67 -49.06 -8.66
C ALA A 369 -24.40 -50.10 -7.79
N GLY A 370 -25.22 -50.95 -8.40
CA GLY A 370 -25.97 -51.97 -7.67
C GLY A 370 -26.77 -52.92 -8.56
N PRO A 371 -27.25 -54.04 -7.99
CA PRO A 371 -28.12 -54.97 -8.71
C PRO A 371 -29.47 -54.33 -9.06
N THR A 372 -30.08 -54.74 -10.17
CA THR A 372 -31.44 -54.35 -10.54
C THR A 372 -32.46 -55.38 -10.04
N ALA A 373 -33.72 -54.98 -9.87
CA ALA A 373 -34.79 -55.86 -9.43
C ALA A 373 -35.01 -57.06 -10.38
N ASP A 374 -34.69 -56.88 -11.66
CA ASP A 374 -34.79 -57.90 -12.71
C ASP A 374 -33.60 -58.86 -12.76
N GLY A 375 -32.71 -58.82 -11.75
CA GLY A 375 -31.54 -59.70 -11.62
C GLY A 375 -30.31 -59.26 -12.42
N GLY A 376 -30.33 -58.04 -12.97
CA GLY A 376 -29.23 -57.41 -13.68
C GLY A 376 -28.33 -56.55 -12.77
N PHE A 377 -27.48 -55.72 -13.39
CA PHE A 377 -26.65 -54.75 -12.67
C PHE A 377 -26.71 -53.39 -13.35
N ARG A 378 -26.70 -52.31 -12.55
CA ARG A 378 -26.79 -50.93 -13.01
C ARG A 378 -25.67 -50.09 -12.42
N LEU A 379 -24.98 -49.37 -13.28
CA LEU A 379 -24.01 -48.33 -12.96
C LEU A 379 -24.54 -47.00 -13.49
N ALA A 380 -24.75 -46.02 -12.61
CA ALA A 380 -25.26 -44.71 -12.96
C ALA A 380 -24.36 -43.61 -12.38
N ALA A 381 -24.08 -42.57 -13.16
CA ALA A 381 -23.33 -41.40 -12.75
C ALA A 381 -24.11 -40.13 -13.06
N VAL A 382 -24.03 -39.14 -12.17
CA VAL A 382 -24.55 -37.78 -12.37
C VAL A 382 -23.37 -36.82 -12.35
N LEU A 383 -23.15 -36.11 -13.45
CA LEU A 383 -21.98 -35.28 -13.68
C LEU A 383 -22.41 -33.85 -14.02
N PRO A 384 -22.03 -32.84 -13.22
CA PRO A 384 -22.42 -31.45 -13.49
C PRO A 384 -21.71 -30.91 -14.75
N TYR A 385 -22.33 -29.93 -15.42
CA TYR A 385 -21.72 -29.31 -16.60
C TYR A 385 -20.51 -28.43 -16.25
N THR A 386 -20.53 -27.80 -15.08
CA THR A 386 -19.47 -26.95 -14.56
C THR A 386 -18.72 -27.63 -13.42
N SER A 387 -17.39 -27.58 -13.42
CA SER A 387 -16.60 -28.02 -12.26
C SER A 387 -16.79 -27.07 -11.07
N PRO A 388 -16.65 -27.54 -9.81
CA PRO A 388 -16.78 -26.70 -8.60
C PRO A 388 -15.88 -25.45 -8.56
N GLY A 389 -14.85 -25.38 -9.42
CA GLY A 389 -13.97 -24.21 -9.58
C GLY A 389 -14.50 -23.08 -10.47
N ASP A 390 -15.51 -23.33 -11.31
CA ASP A 390 -16.10 -22.31 -12.21
C ASP A 390 -17.32 -21.62 -11.59
N ALA A 391 -18.01 -22.30 -10.68
CA ALA A 391 -19.12 -21.71 -9.93
C ALA A 391 -18.58 -20.85 -8.77
N ARG A 392 -18.39 -19.55 -9.05
CA ARG A 392 -18.28 -18.44 -8.10
C ARG A 392 -16.88 -18.16 -7.52
N LYS A 393 -16.19 -17.22 -8.16
CA LYS A 393 -15.27 -16.29 -7.48
C LYS A 393 -16.05 -15.42 -6.48
N THR A 394 -16.40 -15.98 -5.33
CA THR A 394 -16.67 -15.17 -4.12
C THR A 394 -15.69 -15.61 -3.06
N PHE A 395 -14.64 -14.80 -2.91
CA PHE A 395 -13.72 -14.85 -1.80
C PHE A 395 -14.52 -14.81 -0.48
N VAL A 396 -14.44 -15.89 0.30
CA VAL A 396 -14.48 -15.82 1.75
C VAL A 396 -13.17 -16.45 2.21
N ALA A 397 -12.30 -15.64 2.79
CA ALA A 397 -11.02 -16.09 3.33
C ALA A 397 -11.25 -17.05 4.51
N PRO A 398 -10.56 -18.19 4.58
CA PRO A 398 -10.47 -18.96 5.82
C PRO A 398 -9.64 -18.18 6.85
N PRO A 399 -9.96 -18.26 8.15
CA PRO A 399 -9.20 -17.58 9.19
C PRO A 399 -7.81 -18.23 9.38
N ASP A 400 -6.85 -17.34 9.63
CA ASP A 400 -5.45 -17.52 10.05
C ASP A 400 -5.02 -18.93 10.49
N ASP A 401 -4.09 -19.54 9.74
CA ASP A 401 -3.19 -20.56 10.29
C ASP A 401 -1.80 -20.64 9.62
N PHE A 402 -1.26 -19.50 9.17
CA PHE A 402 0.05 -19.46 8.50
C PHE A 402 1.25 -19.21 9.45
N ARG A 403 1.05 -19.24 10.78
CA ARG A 403 2.10 -18.94 11.77
C ARG A 403 2.78 -20.17 12.41
N ALA A 404 2.38 -21.39 12.10
CA ALA A 404 2.85 -22.59 12.82
C ALA A 404 3.98 -23.40 12.14
N GLN A 405 4.70 -22.87 11.16
CA GLN A 405 5.79 -23.62 10.48
C GLN A 405 7.12 -22.86 10.39
N ASN A 406 7.58 -22.29 11.50
CA ASN A 406 9.00 -21.99 11.68
C ASN A 406 9.59 -23.06 12.62
N PRO A 407 10.41 -24.01 12.14
CA PRO A 407 11.17 -24.87 13.04
C PRO A 407 12.21 -24.00 13.74
N ALA A 408 12.10 -23.93 15.07
CA ALA A 408 13.15 -23.42 15.93
C ALA A 408 14.38 -24.34 15.79
N GLY A 409 15.49 -23.78 15.30
CA GLY A 409 16.74 -24.52 15.14
C GLY A 409 17.95 -23.60 15.04
N SER A 410 18.76 -23.62 16.09
CA SER A 410 20.13 -23.11 16.26
C SER A 410 20.37 -21.60 16.13
N GLY A 411 20.68 -20.99 17.28
CA GLY A 411 21.27 -19.67 17.36
C GLY A 411 22.68 -19.63 16.79
N GLY A 412 22.93 -18.54 16.06
CA GLY A 412 24.23 -18.09 15.59
C GLY A 412 24.04 -16.66 15.09
N GLU A 413 24.75 -15.72 15.68
CA GLU A 413 24.73 -14.29 15.34
C GLU A 413 25.09 -14.07 13.87
N ALA A 414 24.07 -13.91 13.01
CA ALA A 414 24.16 -13.20 11.75
C ALA A 414 22.73 -12.85 11.30
N GLY A 415 22.25 -11.68 11.69
CA GLY A 415 21.12 -11.08 10.99
C GLY A 415 21.47 -10.96 9.50
N PRO A 416 20.49 -11.07 8.57
CA PRO A 416 20.77 -10.98 7.14
C PRO A 416 21.47 -9.64 6.85
N VAL A 417 22.70 -9.71 6.39
CA VAL A 417 23.47 -8.56 5.91
C VAL A 417 22.72 -8.02 4.70
N ILE A 418 22.08 -6.86 4.86
CA ILE A 418 21.48 -6.11 3.76
C ILE A 418 22.65 -5.59 2.92
N GLU A 419 22.98 -6.29 1.85
CA GLU A 419 23.98 -5.86 0.90
C GLU A 419 23.38 -4.76 0.00
N TRP A 420 23.72 -3.50 0.29
CA TRP A 420 23.22 -2.31 -0.40
C TRP A 420 23.68 -2.16 -1.87
N ASN A 421 24.49 -3.11 -2.37
CA ASN A 421 25.09 -3.05 -3.71
C ASN A 421 24.17 -3.52 -4.85
N GLY A 422 22.99 -4.08 -4.52
CA GLY A 422 22.08 -4.70 -5.48
C GLY A 422 20.83 -3.89 -5.87
N LEU A 423 20.79 -2.57 -5.64
CA LEU A 423 19.65 -1.77 -6.11
C LEU A 423 19.54 -1.88 -7.64
N PRO A 424 18.40 -2.33 -8.22
CA PRO A 424 18.25 -2.38 -9.68
C PRO A 424 18.48 -1.01 -10.28
N LYS A 425 19.11 -0.98 -11.46
CA LYS A 425 19.51 0.25 -12.17
C LYS A 425 18.36 1.26 -12.32
N GLU A 426 17.11 0.80 -12.35
CA GLU A 426 15.92 1.65 -12.41
C GLU A 426 15.56 2.29 -11.06
N LEU A 427 15.77 1.63 -9.92
CA LEU A 427 15.69 2.25 -8.59
C LEU A 427 16.89 3.17 -8.35
N ALA A 428 18.10 2.75 -8.76
CA ALA A 428 19.28 3.61 -8.75
C ALA A 428 19.11 4.82 -9.68
N LYS A 429 18.42 4.71 -10.82
CA LYS A 429 18.02 5.82 -11.72
C LYS A 429 16.85 6.62 -11.20
N ALA A 430 15.90 6.04 -10.47
CA ALA A 430 14.81 6.77 -9.84
C ALA A 430 15.39 7.63 -8.72
N VAL A 431 16.16 7.02 -7.82
CA VAL A 431 16.97 7.69 -6.80
C VAL A 431 17.98 8.65 -7.44
N ASN A 432 18.64 8.30 -8.56
CA ASN A 432 19.54 9.22 -9.28
C ASN A 432 18.82 10.29 -10.10
N ARG A 433 17.57 10.13 -10.52
CA ARG A 433 16.77 11.23 -11.09
C ARG A 433 16.43 12.20 -9.97
N THR A 434 16.14 11.69 -8.78
CA THR A 434 16.05 12.51 -7.57
C THR A 434 17.39 13.10 -7.16
N LYS A 435 18.54 12.46 -7.48
CA LYS A 435 19.92 12.95 -7.24
C LYS A 435 20.43 13.92 -8.32
N ARG A 436 19.93 13.83 -9.55
CA ARG A 436 20.15 14.80 -10.64
C ARG A 436 19.36 16.09 -10.38
N SER A 437 18.35 16.00 -9.51
CA SER A 437 17.99 17.11 -8.65
C SER A 437 19.03 17.14 -7.51
N ASN A 438 19.94 18.10 -7.52
CA ASN A 438 20.81 18.33 -6.35
C ASN A 438 20.00 18.68 -5.07
N GLY A 439 18.66 18.63 -5.09
CA GLY A 439 17.75 19.20 -4.10
C GLY A 439 17.61 18.48 -2.77
N ILE A 440 18.09 17.24 -2.60
CA ILE A 440 18.03 16.57 -1.28
C ILE A 440 19.22 16.97 -0.40
N VAL A 441 20.44 16.91 -0.93
CA VAL A 441 21.65 17.32 -0.18
C VAL A 441 21.71 18.85 -0.08
N ILE A 442 21.35 19.57 -1.15
CA ILE A 442 21.15 21.02 -1.09
C ILE A 442 19.94 21.36 -0.20
N GLY A 443 18.88 20.57 -0.19
CA GLY A 443 17.69 20.81 0.64
C GLY A 443 17.96 20.65 2.12
N CYS A 444 18.67 19.60 2.55
CA CYS A 444 19.11 19.44 3.93
C CYS A 444 20.17 20.48 4.32
N GLY A 445 21.12 20.78 3.42
CA GLY A 445 22.12 21.83 3.65
C GLY A 445 21.50 23.22 3.80
N ILE A 446 20.53 23.57 2.95
CA ILE A 446 19.75 24.81 3.04
C ILE A 446 18.88 24.80 4.29
N ALA A 447 18.23 23.69 4.64
CA ALA A 447 17.41 23.62 5.85
C ALA A 447 18.23 23.81 7.14
N VAL A 448 19.43 23.24 7.19
CA VAL A 448 20.38 23.45 8.30
C VAL A 448 20.88 24.89 8.30
N LEU A 449 21.28 25.42 7.14
CA LEU A 449 21.77 26.79 7.04
C LEU A 449 20.68 27.81 7.39
N VAL A 450 19.45 27.60 6.94
CA VAL A 450 18.28 28.39 7.33
C VAL A 450 17.98 28.22 8.82
N GLY A 451 18.04 27.00 9.36
CA GLY A 451 17.91 26.75 10.80
C GLY A 451 18.94 27.52 11.62
N VAL A 452 20.20 27.52 11.19
CA VAL A 452 21.28 28.29 11.82
C VAL A 452 21.03 29.78 11.69
N VAL A 453 20.62 30.27 10.52
CA VAL A 453 20.25 31.68 10.30
C VAL A 453 19.10 32.08 11.22
N ILE A 454 18.09 31.23 11.42
CA ILE A 454 16.96 31.47 12.34
C ILE A 454 17.41 31.49 13.80
N VAL A 455 18.34 30.61 14.19
CA VAL A 455 18.88 30.63 15.55
C VAL A 455 19.67 31.90 15.78
N ILE A 456 20.56 32.27 14.86
CA ILE A 456 21.33 33.52 14.92
C ILE A 456 20.39 34.72 14.95
N ALA A 457 19.37 34.71 14.09
CA ALA A 457 18.31 35.69 14.02
C ALA A 457 17.59 35.92 15.35
N VAL A 458 17.11 34.84 15.96
CA VAL A 458 16.43 34.88 17.25
C VAL A 458 17.37 35.38 18.34
N VAL A 459 18.61 34.87 18.37
CA VAL A 459 19.61 35.32 19.35
C VAL A 459 19.92 36.80 19.19
N VAL A 460 20.15 37.29 17.98
CA VAL A 460 20.41 38.70 17.70
C VAL A 460 19.20 39.56 18.03
N GLY A 461 17.99 39.12 17.68
CA GLY A 461 16.75 39.82 18.02
C GLY A 461 16.54 39.93 19.52
N VAL A 462 16.75 38.85 20.28
CA VAL A 462 16.66 38.84 21.74
C VAL A 462 17.74 39.73 22.37
N VAL A 463 18.99 39.62 21.92
CA VAL A 463 20.09 40.47 22.44
C VAL A 463 19.82 41.95 22.17
N PHE A 464 19.33 42.29 20.98
CA PHE A 464 18.95 43.66 20.66
C PHE A 464 17.80 44.15 21.53
N LEU A 465 16.76 43.33 21.71
CA LEU A 465 15.59 43.68 22.51
C LEU A 465 15.98 43.91 23.99
N VAL A 466 16.86 43.08 24.54
CA VAL A 466 17.44 43.26 25.88
C VAL A 466 18.29 44.54 25.95
N HIS A 467 19.11 44.80 24.94
CA HIS A 467 19.95 45.99 24.92
C HIS A 467 19.15 47.29 24.83
N GLU A 468 18.03 47.28 24.11
CA GLU A 468 17.14 48.43 24.01
C GLU A 468 16.21 48.60 25.21
N SER A 469 15.84 47.51 25.89
CA SER A 469 15.15 47.60 27.17
C SER A 469 16.05 48.21 28.25
N ASP A 470 17.35 47.87 28.27
CA ASP A 470 18.31 48.44 29.23
C ASP A 470 18.48 49.96 29.10
N LYS A 471 18.23 50.52 27.89
CA LYS A 471 18.31 51.97 27.63
C LYS A 471 17.03 52.72 27.96
N ALA A 472 15.90 52.03 28.01
CA ALA A 472 14.57 52.64 28.14
C ALA A 472 13.94 52.42 29.52
N MET A 473 14.37 51.38 30.25
CA MET A 473 13.72 50.92 31.47
C MET A 473 14.53 51.26 32.73
N ILE A 474 13.82 51.58 33.80
CA ILE A 474 14.38 51.89 35.12
C ILE A 474 13.61 51.12 36.21
N GLU A 475 14.32 50.63 37.24
CA GLU A 475 13.66 50.04 38.40
C GLU A 475 12.96 51.12 39.27
N PRO A 476 11.81 50.81 39.90
CA PRO A 476 11.14 51.73 40.82
C PRO A 476 12.03 52.21 41.97
N SER A 477 12.95 51.36 42.43
CA SER A 477 13.94 51.68 43.47
C SER A 477 14.91 52.79 43.04
N GLN A 478 15.34 52.76 41.78
CA GLN A 478 16.24 53.75 41.18
C GLN A 478 15.50 55.06 40.91
N TYR A 479 14.23 54.99 40.51
CA TYR A 479 13.37 56.17 40.48
C TYR A 479 13.34 56.82 41.86
N ASP A 480 12.99 56.09 42.93
CA ASP A 480 12.89 56.60 44.30
C ASP A 480 14.19 57.17 44.88
N ALA A 481 15.35 56.69 44.43
CA ALA A 481 16.66 57.20 44.83
C ALA A 481 16.93 58.65 44.36
N VAL A 482 16.34 59.05 43.22
CA VAL A 482 16.51 60.39 42.63
C VAL A 482 15.64 61.42 43.35
N LYS A 483 16.24 62.55 43.76
CA LYS A 483 15.58 63.61 44.53
C LYS A 483 15.59 64.95 43.80
N ILE A 484 14.47 65.68 43.92
CA ILE A 484 14.33 67.04 43.37
C ILE A 484 15.43 67.95 43.96
N GLY A 485 16.07 68.74 43.10
CA GLY A 485 17.17 69.65 43.44
C GLY A 485 18.58 69.11 43.16
N GLN A 486 18.73 67.83 42.77
CA GLN A 486 20.00 67.28 42.28
C GLN A 486 20.44 67.96 40.97
N SER A 487 21.76 67.99 40.72
CA SER A 487 22.28 68.47 39.44
C SER A 487 21.89 67.51 38.31
N GLU A 488 21.59 68.05 37.14
CA GLU A 488 21.22 67.27 35.95
C GLU A 488 22.27 66.19 35.64
N GLN A 489 23.55 66.53 35.77
CA GLN A 489 24.67 65.63 35.52
C GLN A 489 24.66 64.42 36.47
N SER A 490 24.42 64.63 37.77
CA SER A 490 24.37 63.54 38.76
C SER A 490 23.18 62.60 38.53
N VAL A 491 22.08 63.12 38.00
CA VAL A 491 20.89 62.32 37.69
C VAL A 491 21.10 61.54 36.39
N ARG A 492 21.64 62.17 35.34
CA ARG A 492 21.96 61.49 34.07
C ARG A 492 23.02 60.40 34.22
N ASP A 493 24.02 60.59 35.07
CA ASP A 493 25.04 59.55 35.34
C ASP A 493 24.46 58.30 36.03
N SER A 494 23.28 58.42 36.66
CA SER A 494 22.61 57.33 37.38
C SER A 494 21.44 56.72 36.61
N LEU A 495 21.08 57.28 35.46
CA LEU A 495 19.91 56.90 34.67
C LEU A 495 20.32 56.42 33.27
N PRO A 496 19.53 55.54 32.64
CA PRO A 496 19.66 55.27 31.23
C PRO A 496 19.48 56.53 30.37
N ASP A 497 20.12 56.57 29.21
CA ASP A 497 20.05 57.71 28.28
C ASP A 497 18.62 57.99 27.78
N GLY A 498 17.75 56.97 27.77
CA GLY A 498 16.36 57.05 27.32
C GLY A 498 16.18 57.10 25.80
N ASP A 499 17.26 57.20 25.03
CA ASP A 499 17.25 57.18 23.57
C ASP A 499 17.16 55.73 23.06
N SER A 500 15.93 55.21 23.04
CA SER A 500 15.58 53.84 22.63
C SER A 500 14.31 53.86 21.80
N PHE A 501 14.20 52.93 20.85
CA PHE A 501 12.99 52.81 20.04
C PHE A 501 11.75 52.45 20.88
N MET A 502 11.93 51.89 22.08
CA MET A 502 10.83 51.54 22.99
C MET A 502 10.25 52.78 23.69
N ASN A 503 10.99 53.88 23.74
CA ASN A 503 10.63 55.08 24.49
C ASN A 503 10.16 56.19 23.54
N THR A 504 8.96 56.01 22.96
CA THR A 504 8.40 56.90 21.94
C THR A 504 7.61 58.06 22.54
N GLY A 505 8.30 59.00 23.20
CA GLY A 505 7.72 60.28 23.63
C GLY A 505 6.55 60.18 24.63
N PRO A 506 6.01 61.31 25.10
CA PRO A 506 4.88 61.30 26.02
C PRO A 506 3.61 60.82 25.31
N GLY A 507 3.12 59.63 25.67
CA GLY A 507 1.83 59.10 25.20
C GLY A 507 0.64 59.97 25.62
N ASP A 508 -0.55 59.65 25.10
CA ASP A 508 -1.79 60.35 25.40
C ASP A 508 -2.09 60.30 26.91
N GLY A 509 -2.04 61.46 27.58
CA GLY A 509 -2.24 61.56 29.05
C GLY A 509 -1.05 62.09 29.84
N ALA A 510 0.09 62.37 29.20
CA ALA A 510 1.23 62.97 29.87
C ALA A 510 0.88 64.36 30.48
N PRO A 511 1.29 64.65 31.74
CA PRO A 511 1.07 65.97 32.33
C PRO A 511 1.77 67.07 31.50
N PRO A 512 1.30 68.34 31.51
CA PRO A 512 1.97 69.40 30.77
C PRO A 512 3.43 69.57 31.24
N GLU A 513 4.32 69.86 30.28
CA GLU A 513 5.73 70.13 30.56
C GLU A 513 5.91 71.51 31.20
N PRO A 514 6.81 71.66 32.20
CA PRO A 514 7.12 72.96 32.78
C PRO A 514 7.81 73.89 31.77
N ASP A 515 7.41 75.17 31.73
CA ASP A 515 7.97 76.14 30.79
C ASP A 515 9.51 76.27 30.89
N GLY A 516 10.20 75.97 29.78
CA GLY A 516 11.65 76.05 29.66
C GLY A 516 12.42 74.91 30.35
N ALA A 517 11.78 73.78 30.62
CA ALA A 517 12.41 72.59 31.15
C ALA A 517 12.65 71.53 30.06
N THR A 518 13.73 70.77 30.20
CA THR A 518 14.03 69.60 29.35
C THR A 518 13.61 68.35 30.10
N CYS A 519 12.69 67.55 29.55
CA CYS A 519 12.19 66.34 30.21
C CYS A 519 12.78 65.07 29.58
N LEU A 520 13.08 64.09 30.44
CA LEU A 520 13.46 62.72 30.10
C LEU A 520 12.35 61.79 30.59
N THR A 521 11.88 60.93 29.71
CA THR A 521 10.86 59.91 30.01
C THR A 521 11.52 58.54 30.01
N LEU A 522 11.16 57.64 30.92
CA LEU A 522 11.67 56.27 31.01
C LEU A 522 10.53 55.33 31.43
N LEU A 523 10.56 54.08 30.99
CA LEU A 523 9.57 53.06 31.34
C LEU A 523 9.98 52.33 32.64
N SER A 524 9.01 51.82 33.41
CA SER A 524 9.29 50.98 34.57
C SER A 524 9.65 49.54 34.16
N THR A 525 10.51 48.87 34.93
CA THR A 525 10.74 47.41 34.79
C THR A 525 9.62 46.55 35.39
N GLU A 526 8.76 47.12 36.24
CA GLU A 526 7.58 46.45 36.79
C GLU A 526 6.35 46.73 35.93
N LEU A 527 5.71 45.67 35.42
CA LEU A 527 4.41 45.77 34.76
C LEU A 527 3.35 46.23 35.78
N GLY A 528 2.49 47.16 35.38
CA GLY A 528 1.41 47.67 36.22
C GLY A 528 0.40 46.58 36.61
N SER A 529 -0.43 46.88 37.61
CA SER A 529 -1.44 45.93 38.12
C SER A 529 -2.59 45.61 37.15
N GLY A 530 -2.61 46.23 35.97
CA GLY A 530 -3.61 46.06 34.90
C GLY A 530 -2.95 45.81 33.54
N TRP A 531 -3.72 45.26 32.60
CA TRP A 531 -3.21 44.83 31.28
C TRP A 531 -2.93 46.00 30.30
N ASP A 532 -3.33 47.23 30.66
CA ASP A 532 -3.32 48.41 29.77
C ASP A 532 -2.57 49.63 30.36
N SER A 533 -1.73 49.46 31.39
CA SER A 533 -1.09 50.61 32.05
C SER A 533 0.31 50.27 32.55
N ASP A 534 1.32 50.63 31.76
CA ASP A 534 2.71 50.56 32.20
C ASP A 534 3.12 51.89 32.84
N PRO A 535 3.65 51.88 34.09
CA PRO A 535 4.04 53.10 34.76
C PRO A 535 5.24 53.72 34.05
N VAL A 536 5.08 54.98 33.64
CA VAL A 536 6.10 55.80 32.99
C VAL A 536 6.62 56.84 33.98
N PHE A 537 7.94 56.95 34.05
CA PHE A 537 8.65 57.89 34.90
C PHE A 537 9.19 59.06 34.08
N ARG A 538 8.94 60.29 34.56
CA ARG A 538 9.43 61.51 33.92
C ARG A 538 10.25 62.36 34.88
N PHE A 539 11.38 62.83 34.36
CA PHE A 539 12.34 63.70 35.04
C PHE A 539 12.50 64.99 34.24
N CYS A 540 12.17 66.16 34.80
CA CYS A 540 12.30 67.44 34.11
C CYS A 540 13.38 68.31 34.76
N PHE A 541 14.25 68.88 33.92
CA PHE A 541 15.41 69.66 34.31
C PHE A 541 15.27 71.12 33.89
N LYS A 542 15.64 72.06 34.75
CA LYS A 542 15.70 73.49 34.45
C LYS A 542 16.89 74.10 35.17
N ASP A 543 17.64 74.97 34.49
CA ASP A 543 18.86 75.59 35.00
C ASP A 543 19.89 74.56 35.55
N GLY A 544 19.99 73.40 34.88
CA GLY A 544 20.92 72.31 35.25
C GLY A 544 20.56 71.56 36.53
N LYS A 545 19.32 71.68 37.02
CA LYS A 545 18.82 70.95 38.21
C LYS A 545 17.50 70.25 37.93
N LEU A 546 17.28 69.13 38.61
CA LEU A 546 16.00 68.42 38.57
C LEU A 546 14.93 69.22 39.32
N ILE A 547 13.90 69.67 38.62
CA ILE A 547 12.80 70.47 39.18
C ILE A 547 11.53 69.66 39.43
N GLU A 548 11.32 68.60 38.67
CA GLU A 548 10.11 67.80 38.74
C GLU A 548 10.43 66.33 38.45
N LYS A 549 9.81 65.45 39.22
CA LYS A 549 9.84 63.99 39.06
C LYS A 549 8.40 63.50 39.20
N LYS A 550 7.86 62.85 38.17
CA LYS A 550 6.47 62.34 38.15
C LYS A 550 6.42 60.92 37.61
N SER A 551 5.48 60.13 38.13
CA SER A 551 5.07 58.85 37.58
C SER A 551 3.63 58.98 37.08
N PHE A 552 3.36 58.48 35.88
CA PHE A 552 2.02 58.43 35.31
C PHE A 552 1.90 57.18 34.43
N ASP A 553 0.70 56.70 34.22
CA ASP A 553 0.46 55.55 33.35
C ASP A 553 0.38 56.03 31.90
N ALA A 554 1.13 55.40 31.00
CA ALA A 554 0.89 55.57 29.56
C ALA A 554 -0.37 54.76 29.23
N GLY A 555 -1.37 55.44 28.65
CA GLY A 555 -2.65 54.85 28.26
C GLY A 555 -2.78 54.63 26.76
#